data_AF-A0A661QCS0-F1
#
_entry.id   AF-A0A661QCS0-F1
#
_cell.length_a   1.000
_cell.length_b   1.000
_cell.length_c   1.000
_cell.angle_alpha   90.00
_cell.angle_beta   90.00
_cell.angle_gamma   90.00
#
_symmetry.space_group_name_H-M   'P 1'
#
loop_
_entity.id
_entity.type
_entity.pdbx_description
1 polymer ?
#
loop_
_entity_poly.entity_id
_entity_poly.type
_entity_poly.pdbx_seq_one_letter_code
_entity_poly.pdbx_strand_id
1 'polypeptide(L)' 'MLTIQTDNVTVEIKPESHFSIIRGEADDDRIRIEWSDLEDSAVANLNQFVEMIEGSLEMMLPEE' A
#
# COMPACT_ATOMS: atom_id res chain seq x y z
N MET A 1 -1.32 7.79 0.03
CA MET A 1 -1.44 6.58 -0.83
C MET A 1 -0.04 6.05 -0.98
N LEU A 2 0.22 4.86 -0.44
CA LEU A 2 1.55 4.28 -0.44
C LEU A 2 1.72 3.36 -1.64
N THR A 3 2.75 3.62 -2.45
CA THR A 3 3.13 2.78 -3.58
C THR A 3 4.55 2.28 -3.37
N ILE A 4 4.71 0.97 -3.29
CA ILE A 4 6.01 0.30 -3.17
C ILE A 4 6.27 -0.42 -4.48
N GLN A 5 7.25 0.06 -5.24
CA GLN A 5 7.64 -0.55 -6.51
C GLN A 5 8.95 -1.31 -6.35
N THR A 6 8.94 -2.57 -6.76
CA THR A 6 10.12 -3.43 -6.90
C THR A 6 10.31 -3.78 -8.37
N ASP A 7 11.40 -4.46 -8.71
CA ASP A 7 11.70 -4.84 -10.11
C ASP A 7 10.59 -5.67 -10.78
N ASN A 8 9.79 -6.41 -10.00
CA ASN A 8 8.81 -7.37 -10.52
C ASN A 8 7.38 -7.13 -10.01
N VAL A 9 7.21 -6.33 -8.95
CA VAL A 9 5.92 -6.16 -8.26
C VAL A 9 5.76 -4.72 -7.81
N THR A 10 4.58 -4.15 -8.07
CA THR A 10 4.10 -2.92 -7.47
C THR A 10 3.01 -3.24 -6.46
N VAL A 11 3.17 -2.74 -5.24
CA VAL A 11 2.16 -2.82 -4.18
C VAL A 11 1.58 -1.43 -4.00
N GLU A 12 0.26 -1.30 -4.10
CA GLU A 12 -0.47 -0.07 -3.84
C GLU A 12 -1.36 -0.27 -2.61
N ILE A 13 -1.22 0.62 -1.64
CA ILE A 13 -2.11 0.67 -0.47
C ILE A 13 -2.78 2.03 -0.47
N LYS A 14 -4.10 2.03 -0.69
CA LYS A 14 -4.94 3.21 -0.57
C LYS A 14 -5.71 3.11 0.74
N PRO A 15 -5.30 3.87 1.78
CA PRO A 15 -6.00 3.89 3.06
C PRO A 15 -7.50 4.07 2.85
N GLU A 16 -8.28 3.37 3.69
CA GLU A 16 -9.75 3.45 3.66
C GLU A 16 -10.43 3.06 2.33
N SER A 17 -9.70 2.47 1.38
CA SER A 17 -10.27 2.01 0.11
C SER A 17 -9.89 0.58 -0.22
N HIS A 18 -8.64 0.32 -0.60
CA HIS A 18 -8.24 -0.97 -1.16
C HIS A 18 -6.73 -1.18 -1.08
N PHE A 19 -6.36 -2.44 -1.25
CA PHE A 19 -5.02 -2.92 -1.45
C PHE A 19 -4.88 -3.51 -2.86
N SER A 20 -3.74 -3.32 -3.52
CA SER A 20 -3.47 -3.91 -4.83
C SER A 20 -2.03 -4.41 -4.95
N ILE A 21 -1.87 -5.55 -5.61
CA ILE A 21 -0.59 -6.10 -6.05
C ILE A 21 -0.66 -6.19 -7.56
N ILE A 22 0.28 -5.54 -8.24
CA ILE A 22 0.42 -5.55 -9.69
C ILE A 22 1.74 -6.23 -10.01
N ARG A 23 1.73 -7.32 -10.79
CA ARG A 23 2.95 -7.98 -11.27
C ARG A 23 3.14 -7.64 -12.75
N GLY A 24 4.32 -7.12 -13.11
CA GLY A 24 4.58 -6.72 -14.50
C GLY A 24 3.78 -5.51 -14.98
N GLU A 25 3.72 -5.32 -16.31
CA GLU A 25 3.09 -4.16 -16.98
C GLU A 25 1.65 -4.44 -17.48
N ALA A 26 1.19 -5.70 -17.41
CA ALA A 26 -0.12 -6.09 -17.89
C ALA A 26 -1.20 -5.99 -16.80
N ASP A 27 -2.37 -5.45 -17.14
CA ASP A 27 -3.53 -5.37 -16.23
C ASP A 27 -4.03 -6.75 -15.74
N ASP A 28 -3.79 -7.82 -16.50
CA ASP A 28 -4.20 -9.20 -16.15
C ASP A 28 -3.49 -9.75 -14.90
N ASP A 29 -2.35 -9.16 -14.51
CA ASP A 29 -1.56 -9.60 -13.36
C ASP A 29 -1.80 -8.72 -12.11
N ARG A 30 -2.99 -8.11 -12.03
CA ARG A 30 -3.44 -7.29 -10.89
C ARG A 30 -4.35 -8.07 -9.95
N ILE A 31 -3.95 -8.16 -8.69
CA ILE A 31 -4.79 -8.58 -7.58
C ILE A 31 -5.25 -7.32 -6.84
N ARG A 32 -6.56 -7.16 -6.66
CA ARG A 32 -7.16 -6.06 -5.91
C ARG A 32 -8.05 -6.62 -4.81
N ILE A 33 -7.89 -6.09 -3.60
CA ILE A 33 -8.65 -6.48 -2.41
C ILE A 33 -9.30 -5.21 -1.85
N GLU A 34 -10.62 -5.15 -1.86
CA GLU A 34 -11.36 -4.04 -1.23
C GLU A 34 -11.36 -4.23 0.29
N TRP A 35 -11.32 -3.14 1.05
CA TRP A 35 -11.42 -3.24 2.51
C TRP A 35 -12.72 -3.86 2.99
N SER A 36 -13.80 -3.75 2.22
CA SER A 36 -15.07 -4.42 2.53
C SER A 36 -14.98 -5.95 2.52
N ASP A 37 -13.95 -6.51 1.87
CA ASP A 37 -13.71 -7.95 1.81
C ASP A 37 -12.78 -8.45 2.94
N LEU A 38 -12.29 -7.56 3.79
CA LEU A 38 -11.39 -7.87 4.90
C LEU A 38 -12.05 -7.65 6.25
N GLU A 39 -11.53 -8.36 7.26
CA GLU A 39 -11.89 -8.08 8.65
C GLU A 39 -11.36 -6.71 9.08
N ASP A 40 -12.11 -6.00 9.95
CA ASP A 40 -11.73 -4.67 10.46
C ASP A 40 -10.33 -4.64 11.06
N SER A 41 -9.90 -5.74 11.69
CA SER A 41 -8.56 -5.90 12.26
C SER A 41 -7.46 -5.90 11.19
N ALA A 42 -7.70 -6.52 10.04
CA ALA A 42 -6.77 -6.53 8.92
C ALA A 42 -6.67 -5.14 8.27
N VAL A 43 -7.80 -4.45 8.12
CA VAL A 43 -7.84 -3.07 7.61
C VAL A 43 -7.08 -2.13 8.55
N ALA A 44 -7.29 -2.23 9.87
CA ALA A 44 -6.58 -1.44 10.86
C ALA A 44 -5.06 -1.66 10.82
N ASN A 45 -4.61 -2.92 10.72
CA ASN A 45 -3.19 -3.25 10.61
C ASN A 45 -2.54 -2.66 9.35
N LEU A 46 -3.25 -2.70 8.21
CA LEU A 46 -2.74 -2.17 6.94
C LEU A 46 -2.66 -0.65 6.95
N ASN A 47 -3.66 0.03 7.53
CA ASN A 47 -3.60 1.48 7.73
C ASN A 47 -2.44 1.87 8.66
N GLN A 48 -2.26 1.18 9.78
CA GLN A 48 -1.15 1.45 10.70
C GLN A 48 0.23 1.24 10.03
N PHE A 49 0.35 0.23 9.16
CA PHE A 49 1.56 0.02 8.37
C PHE A 49 1.85 1.19 7.43
N VAL A 50 0.83 1.73 6.76
CA VAL A 50 0.98 2.92 5.90
C VAL A 50 1.46 4.13 6.70
N GLU A 51 0.81 4.43 7.83
CA GLU A 51 1.20 5.55 8.69
C GLU A 51 2.65 5.43 9.18
N MET A 52 3.07 4.21 9.55
CA MET A 52 4.45 3.96 9.99
C MET A 52 5.48 4.22 8.88
N ILE A 53 5.19 3.80 7.64
CA ILE A 53 6.07 4.04 6.49
C ILE A 53 6.12 5.53 6.16
N GLU A 54 4.96 6.20 6.08
CA GLU A 54 4.87 7.63 5.80
C GLU A 54 5.66 8.44 6.84
N GLY A 55 5.45 8.20 8.14
CA GLY A 55 6.19 8.87 9.20
C GLY A 55 7.70 8.56 9.19
N SER A 56 8.10 7.37 8.77
CA SER A 56 9.53 7.03 8.61
C SER A 56 10.17 7.81 7.46
N LEU A 57 9.46 7.99 6.34
CA LEU A 57 9.93 8.75 5.18
C LEU A 57 10.04 10.24 5.49
N GLU A 58 9.08 10.80 6.21
CA GLU A 58 9.11 12.21 6.64
C GLU A 58 10.35 12.53 7.50
N MET A 59 10.75 11.60 8.38
CA MET A 59 11.96 11.77 9.19
C MET A 59 13.27 11.66 8.39
N MET A 60 13.23 11.15 7.15
CA MET A 60 14.41 11.01 6.28
C MET A 60 14.58 12.19 5.32
N LEU A 61 13.59 13.07 5.19
CA LEU A 61 13.71 14.28 4.39
C LEU A 61 14.56 15.31 5.19
N PRO A 62 15.67 15.83 4.63
CA PRO A 62 16.43 16.87 5.30
C PRO A 62 15.56 18.11 5.46
N GLU A 63 15.58 18.72 6.67
CA GLU A 63 14.97 20.03 6.90
C GLU A 63 15.59 21.04 5.91
N GLU A 64 14.75 21.71 5.12
CA GLU A 64 15.17 22.74 4.14
C GLU A 64 15.87 23.95 4.79
#